data_AF-A0A7L1T1Z1-F1
#
_entry.id   AF-A0A7L1T1Z1-F1
#
_cell.length_a   1.000
_cell.length_b   1.000
_cell.length_c   1.000
_cell.angle_alpha   90.00
_cell.angle_beta   90.00
_cell.angle_gamma   90.00
#
_symmetry.space_group_name_H-M   'P 1'
#
loop_
_entity.id
_entity.type
_entity.pdbx_description
1 polymer ?
#
loop_
_entity_poly.entity_id
_entity_poly.type
_entity_poly.pdbx_seq_one_letter_code
_entity_poly.pdbx_strand_id
1 'polypeptide(L)'
;MPKAKGKSRRQKYSYNLNRKRLYRSARRRAAPRIACSHIRHAWDPTKSVAQNLAEMGLAEDPNKAVPIPKKKLLGMEVESDGWGQRKKMVRKPYVVNEMEYEASLPEKKSNTLSRDLIDYVQYMIKNHGENYKEMARDEKNYYQDTPKQIKRKINVYKNFYPEEYKDFIVSLKQENMEVQ
;
A
#
# COMPACT_ATOMS: atom_id res chain seq x y z
N MET A 1 -50.69 11.74 41.38
CA MET A 1 -49.39 11.49 40.72
C MET A 1 -49.20 9.98 40.58
N PRO A 2 -49.08 9.40 39.37
CA PRO A 2 -48.81 7.97 39.26
C PRO A 2 -47.34 7.70 39.62
N LYS A 3 -47.09 6.96 40.70
CA LYS A 3 -45.74 6.55 41.09
C LYS A 3 -45.17 5.63 40.01
N ALA A 4 -44.05 6.03 39.40
CA ALA A 4 -43.31 5.17 38.49
C ALA A 4 -42.93 3.87 39.25
N LYS A 5 -43.57 2.75 38.91
CA LYS A 5 -43.21 1.43 39.43
C LYS A 5 -41.83 1.09 38.89
N GLY A 6 -40.81 1.42 39.68
CA GLY A 6 -39.42 1.05 39.40
C GLY A 6 -39.35 -0.45 39.21
N LYS A 7 -39.01 -0.88 37.99
CA LYS A 7 -38.71 -2.29 37.69
C LYS A 7 -37.41 -2.65 38.41
N SER A 8 -37.47 -3.02 39.69
CA SER A 8 -36.37 -3.73 40.37
C SER A 8 -36.36 -5.18 39.90
N ARG A 9 -36.12 -5.40 38.61
CA ARG A 9 -35.95 -6.74 38.07
C ARG A 9 -34.68 -7.30 38.71
N ARG A 10 -34.81 -8.23 39.66
CA ARG A 10 -33.66 -8.90 40.30
C ARG A 10 -32.71 -9.36 39.20
N GLN A 11 -31.45 -8.95 39.30
CA GLN A 11 -30.40 -9.36 38.38
C GLN A 11 -30.27 -10.89 38.47
N LYS A 12 -30.79 -11.62 37.48
CA LYS A 12 -30.69 -13.08 37.43
C LYS A 12 -29.32 -13.45 36.89
N TYR A 13 -28.57 -14.27 37.62
CA TYR A 13 -27.31 -14.83 37.13
C TYR A 13 -27.62 -15.91 36.09
N SER A 14 -27.16 -15.70 34.85
CA SER A 14 -27.25 -16.68 33.78
C SER A 14 -26.08 -17.68 33.89
N TYR A 15 -26.35 -18.90 34.34
CA TYR A 15 -25.32 -19.94 34.49
C TYR A 15 -24.63 -20.33 33.17
N ASN A 16 -25.30 -20.13 32.03
CA ASN A 16 -24.76 -20.44 30.71
C ASN A 16 -23.76 -19.40 30.18
N LEU A 17 -23.64 -18.23 30.83
CA LEU A 17 -22.71 -17.18 30.41
C LEU A 17 -21.48 -17.14 31.31
N ASN A 18 -20.33 -17.44 30.74
CA ASN A 18 -19.06 -17.25 31.43
C ASN A 18 -18.68 -15.75 31.43
N ARG A 19 -19.04 -15.05 32.51
CA ARG A 19 -18.78 -13.61 32.69
C ARG A 19 -17.29 -13.24 32.60
N LYS A 20 -16.38 -14.10 33.07
CA LYS A 20 -14.93 -13.89 32.96
C LYS A 20 -14.49 -13.88 31.48
N ARG A 21 -15.05 -14.80 30.67
CA ARG A 21 -14.78 -14.85 29.22
C ARG A 21 -15.33 -13.62 28.50
N LEU A 22 -16.55 -13.19 28.84
CA LEU A 22 -17.16 -11.98 28.29
C LEU A 22 -16.39 -10.70 28.66
N TYR A 23 -15.92 -10.59 29.90
CA TYR A 23 -15.09 -9.48 30.33
C TYR A 23 -13.76 -9.45 29.58
N ARG A 24 -13.09 -10.60 29.43
CA ARG A 24 -11.86 -10.71 28.64
C ARG A 24 -12.08 -10.33 27.17
N SER A 25 -13.18 -10.77 26.55
CA SER A 25 -13.48 -10.41 25.16
C SER A 25 -13.82 -8.93 25.01
N ALA A 26 -14.59 -8.35 25.94
CA ALA A 26 -14.89 -6.92 25.95
C ALA A 26 -13.62 -6.08 26.09
N ARG A 27 -12.70 -6.43 27.00
CA ARG A 27 -11.41 -5.73 27.12
C ARG A 27 -10.57 -5.79 25.84
N ARG A 28 -10.52 -6.96 25.18
CA ARG A 28 -9.80 -7.10 23.90
C ARG A 28 -10.43 -6.25 22.79
N ARG A 29 -11.76 -6.09 22.78
CA ARG A 29 -12.46 -5.24 21.82
C ARG A 29 -12.27 -3.75 22.11
N ALA A 30 -12.18 -3.38 23.40
CA ALA A 30 -11.95 -2.01 23.83
C ALA A 30 -10.54 -1.51 23.48
N ALA A 31 -9.53 -2.38 23.55
CA ALA A 31 -8.15 -2.03 23.20
C ALA A 31 -7.55 -3.09 22.25
N PRO A 32 -7.88 -3.04 20.95
CA PRO A 32 -7.29 -3.92 19.96
C PRO A 32 -5.80 -3.62 19.76
N ARG A 33 -5.04 -4.59 19.26
CA ARG A 33 -3.64 -4.37 18.86
C ARG A 33 -3.61 -3.63 17.52
N ILE A 34 -3.33 -2.34 17.56
CA ILE A 34 -3.29 -1.45 16.39
C ILE A 34 -1.84 -1.26 15.96
N ALA A 35 -1.53 -1.51 14.68
CA ALA A 35 -0.20 -1.36 14.13
C ALA A 35 0.18 0.11 13.86
N CYS A 36 -0.75 0.89 13.27
CA CYS A 36 -0.55 2.31 12.99
C CYS A 36 -0.45 3.12 14.29
N SER A 37 0.63 3.90 14.43
CA SER A 37 0.90 4.78 15.57
C SER A 37 -0.17 5.86 15.72
N HIS A 38 -0.54 6.53 14.62
CA HIS A 38 -1.53 7.62 14.59
C HIS A 38 -2.87 7.19 15.18
N ILE A 39 -3.41 6.06 14.71
CA ILE A 39 -4.68 5.51 15.19
C ILE A 39 -4.55 5.06 16.65
N ARG A 40 -3.43 4.43 17.02
CA ARG A 40 -3.19 3.95 18.38
C ARG A 40 -3.16 5.10 19.40
N HIS A 41 -2.53 6.23 19.06
CA HIS A 41 -2.46 7.40 19.94
C HIS A 41 -3.82 8.09 20.10
N ALA A 42 -4.62 8.10 19.03
CA ALA A 42 -5.95 8.68 19.06
C ALA A 42 -7.04 7.74 19.62
N TRP A 43 -6.72 6.48 19.94
CA TRP A 43 -7.70 5.47 20.33
C TRP A 43 -8.25 5.67 21.75
N ASP A 44 -9.57 5.67 21.91
CA ASP A 44 -10.23 5.75 23.22
C ASP A 44 -10.87 4.40 23.59
N PRO A 45 -10.38 3.70 24.64
CA PRO A 45 -10.91 2.39 25.02
C PRO A 45 -12.33 2.43 25.63
N THR A 46 -12.84 3.62 25.95
CA THR A 46 -14.21 3.79 26.47
C THR A 46 -15.25 3.78 25.36
N LYS A 47 -14.84 4.04 24.12
CA LYS A 47 -15.71 4.14 22.94
C LYS A 47 -15.73 2.84 22.15
N SER A 48 -16.77 2.68 21.34
CA SER A 48 -16.84 1.57 20.38
C SER A 48 -15.81 1.75 19.26
N VAL A 49 -15.42 0.64 18.62
CA VAL A 49 -14.55 0.65 17.43
C VAL A 49 -15.13 1.58 16.35
N ALA A 50 -16.43 1.43 16.06
CA ALA A 50 -17.18 2.26 15.12
C ALA A 50 -17.05 3.75 15.40
N GLN A 51 -17.21 4.14 16.67
CA GLN A 51 -17.17 5.53 17.08
C GLN A 51 -15.75 6.09 17.04
N ASN A 52 -14.75 5.33 17.48
CA ASN A 52 -13.35 5.74 17.38
C ASN A 52 -12.94 6.01 15.93
N LEU A 53 -13.24 5.07 15.02
CA LEU A 53 -12.92 5.23 13.60
C LEU A 53 -13.67 6.42 13.01
N ALA A 54 -14.97 6.55 13.28
CA ALA A 54 -15.76 7.68 12.78
C ALA A 54 -15.26 9.04 13.31
N GLU A 55 -14.83 9.12 14.57
CA GLU A 55 -14.26 10.34 15.14
C GLU A 55 -12.93 10.73 14.50
N MET A 56 -12.13 9.74 14.06
CA MET A 56 -10.89 9.96 13.31
C MET A 56 -11.13 10.23 11.82
N GLY A 57 -12.34 10.04 11.30
CA GLY A 57 -12.64 10.16 9.86
C GLY A 57 -12.39 8.87 9.07
N LEU A 58 -12.24 7.74 9.75
CA LEU A 58 -12.04 6.41 9.15
C LEU A 58 -13.37 5.65 9.03
N ALA A 59 -13.46 4.85 7.97
CA ALA A 59 -14.58 3.93 7.77
C ALA A 59 -14.43 2.68 8.66
N GLU A 60 -15.50 2.31 9.37
CA GLU A 60 -15.56 1.03 10.10
C GLU A 60 -15.72 -0.16 9.12
N ASP A 61 -16.60 -0.01 8.13
CA ASP A 61 -16.89 -1.03 7.13
C ASP A 61 -16.73 -0.42 5.73
N PRO A 62 -15.73 -0.87 4.95
CA PRO A 62 -15.45 -0.30 3.63
C PRO A 62 -16.61 -0.51 2.66
N ASN A 63 -17.36 -1.63 2.76
CA ASN A 63 -18.48 -1.91 1.86
C ASN A 63 -19.67 -0.98 2.09
N LYS A 64 -19.81 -0.47 3.32
CA LYS A 64 -20.83 0.53 3.67
C LYS A 64 -20.36 1.95 3.33
N ALA A 65 -19.08 2.23 3.47
CA ALA A 65 -18.51 3.54 3.14
C ALA A 65 -18.43 3.78 1.63
N VAL A 66 -18.10 2.74 0.86
CA VAL A 66 -18.00 2.78 -0.61
C VAL A 66 -18.93 1.71 -1.19
N PRO A 67 -20.23 2.01 -1.34
CA PRO A 67 -21.19 1.05 -1.87
C PRO A 67 -20.89 0.72 -3.33
N ILE A 68 -20.74 -0.58 -3.64
CA ILE A 68 -20.60 -1.04 -5.04
C ILE A 68 -21.95 -0.86 -5.74
N PRO A 69 -22.03 -0.14 -6.87
CA PRO A 69 -23.27 -0.01 -7.61
C PRO A 69 -23.69 -1.39 -8.13
N LYS A 70 -24.82 -1.91 -7.64
CA LYS A 70 -25.40 -3.13 -8.20
C LYS A 70 -25.98 -2.79 -9.57
N LYS A 71 -25.58 -3.52 -10.62
CA LYS A 71 -26.23 -3.43 -11.93
C LYS A 71 -27.72 -3.71 -11.74
N LYS A 72 -28.57 -2.71 -12.04
CA LYS A 72 -30.01 -2.86 -11.99
C LYS A 72 -30.41 -3.90 -13.05
N LEU A 73 -30.73 -5.12 -12.64
CA LEU A 73 -31.55 -6.00 -13.48
C LEU A 73 -32.92 -5.32 -13.58
N LEU A 74 -33.39 -5.12 -14.82
CA LEU A 74 -34.64 -4.44 -15.15
C LEU A 74 -35.78 -4.90 -14.20
N GLY A 75 -36.35 -3.97 -13.43
CA GLY A 75 -37.63 -4.17 -12.74
C GLY A 75 -37.63 -4.27 -11.22
N MET A 76 -36.49 -4.19 -10.52
CA MET A 76 -36.48 -4.14 -9.06
C MET A 76 -35.72 -2.91 -8.56
N GLU A 77 -36.44 -1.81 -8.35
CA GLU A 77 -35.96 -0.69 -7.55
C GLU A 77 -35.86 -1.17 -6.10
N VAL A 78 -34.71 -1.76 -5.77
CA VAL A 78 -34.27 -1.78 -4.37
C VAL A 78 -33.89 -0.33 -4.10
N GLU A 79 -34.76 0.39 -3.38
CA GLU A 79 -34.41 1.66 -2.77
C GLU A 79 -33.04 1.47 -2.14
N SER A 80 -32.01 2.04 -2.78
CA SER A 80 -30.72 2.18 -2.13
C SER A 80 -31.06 3.02 -0.93
N ASP A 81 -31.01 2.39 0.25
CA ASP A 81 -31.18 2.96 1.57
C ASP A 81 -30.26 4.19 1.68
N GLY A 82 -30.74 5.29 1.08
CA GLY A 82 -30.16 6.61 1.07
C GLY A 82 -30.48 7.20 2.42
N TRP A 83 -30.00 6.54 3.45
CA TRP A 83 -29.98 7.09 4.78
C TRP A 83 -29.16 8.35 4.66
N GLY A 84 -29.86 9.48 4.73
CA GLY A 84 -29.28 10.79 4.89
C GLY A 84 -28.30 10.75 6.05
N GLN A 85 -27.05 10.46 5.74
CA GLN A 85 -26.01 10.48 6.74
C GLN A 85 -25.81 11.95 7.03
N ARG A 86 -26.39 12.41 8.15
CA ARG A 86 -25.93 13.62 8.84
C ARG A 86 -24.41 13.58 8.76
N LYS A 87 -23.80 14.57 8.10
CA LYS A 87 -22.34 14.64 7.94
C LYS A 87 -21.73 14.43 9.32
N LYS A 88 -21.16 13.25 9.57
CA LYS A 88 -20.56 12.95 10.87
C LYS A 88 -19.38 13.89 10.98
N MET A 89 -19.48 14.90 11.85
CA MET A 89 -18.39 15.83 12.07
C MET A 89 -17.21 15.05 12.63
N VAL A 90 -16.10 15.04 11.88
CA VAL A 90 -14.85 14.39 12.28
C VAL A 90 -14.28 15.19 13.45
N ARG A 91 -14.07 14.54 14.59
CA ARG A 91 -13.59 15.19 15.83
C ARG A 91 -12.07 15.23 15.92
N LYS A 92 -11.40 14.27 15.29
CA LYS A 92 -9.94 14.09 15.30
C LYS A 92 -9.40 14.07 13.86
N PRO A 93 -9.53 15.16 13.09
CA PRO A 93 -9.11 15.19 11.69
C PRO A 93 -7.60 15.07 11.51
N TYR A 94 -6.81 15.44 12.54
CA TYR A 94 -5.35 15.36 12.50
C TYR A 94 -4.84 13.96 12.17
N VAL A 95 -5.52 12.90 12.61
CA VAL A 95 -5.12 11.51 12.38
C VAL A 95 -5.09 11.20 10.88
N VAL A 96 -6.13 11.59 10.15
CA VAL A 96 -6.22 11.39 8.69
C VAL A 96 -5.20 12.26 7.97
N ASN A 97 -5.08 13.54 8.34
CA ASN A 97 -4.11 14.44 7.72
C ASN A 97 -2.66 13.96 7.87
N GLU A 98 -2.28 13.45 9.04
CA GLU A 98 -0.95 12.89 9.30
C GLU A 98 -0.71 11.62 8.47
N MET A 99 -1.69 10.72 8.40
CA MET A 99 -1.58 9.52 7.58
C MET A 99 -1.52 9.83 6.07
N GLU A 100 -2.29 10.81 5.60
CA GLU A 100 -2.24 11.29 4.22
C GLU A 100 -0.89 11.92 3.89
N TYR A 101 -0.34 12.71 4.82
CA TYR A 101 0.99 13.28 4.67
C TYR A 101 2.05 12.19 4.59
N GLU A 102 2.06 11.21 5.50
CA GLU A 102 3.00 10.09 5.46
C GLU A 102 2.87 9.26 4.17
N ALA A 103 1.65 9.00 3.72
CA ALA A 103 1.39 8.27 2.47
C ALA A 103 1.79 9.06 1.22
N SER A 104 1.82 10.39 1.30
CA SER A 104 2.27 11.25 0.20
C SER A 104 3.79 11.24 0.01
N LEU A 105 4.55 10.82 1.02
CA LEU A 105 5.99 10.77 0.94
C LEU A 105 6.45 9.69 -0.05
N PRO A 106 7.41 10.00 -0.95
CA PRO A 106 7.90 9.00 -1.89
C PRO A 106 8.67 7.89 -1.17
N GLU A 107 8.33 6.64 -1.47
CA GLU A 107 9.09 5.50 -0.96
C GLU A 107 10.46 5.39 -1.62
N LYS A 108 11.49 5.11 -0.82
CA LYS A 108 12.82 4.80 -1.33
C LYS A 108 12.79 3.44 -2.00
N LYS A 109 12.90 3.40 -3.32
CA LYS A 109 13.09 2.15 -4.08
C LYS A 109 14.49 1.63 -3.81
N SER A 110 14.61 0.50 -3.12
CA SER A 110 15.90 -0.20 -2.90
C SER A 110 16.26 -1.15 -4.06
N ASN A 111 15.73 -0.89 -5.25
CA ASN A 111 15.98 -1.73 -6.40
C ASN A 111 17.41 -1.49 -6.87
N THR A 112 18.14 -2.58 -7.13
CA THR A 112 19.49 -2.57 -7.70
C THR A 112 19.53 -3.54 -8.87
N LEU A 113 20.57 -3.44 -9.69
CA LEU A 113 20.82 -4.44 -10.73
C LEU A 113 21.79 -5.50 -10.24
N SER A 114 21.66 -6.72 -10.77
CA SER A 114 22.64 -7.76 -10.54
C SER A 114 23.95 -7.40 -11.23
N ARG A 115 25.08 -7.77 -10.60
CA ARG A 115 26.41 -7.54 -11.15
C ARG A 115 26.57 -8.19 -12.53
N ASP A 116 26.10 -9.41 -12.68
CA ASP A 116 26.12 -10.14 -13.95
C ASP A 116 25.41 -9.39 -15.09
N LEU A 117 24.32 -8.67 -14.79
CA LEU A 117 23.60 -7.87 -15.78
C LEU A 117 24.42 -6.63 -16.18
N ILE A 118 25.09 -6.01 -15.22
CA ILE A 118 25.97 -4.85 -15.46
C ILE A 118 27.15 -5.29 -16.33
N ASP A 119 27.82 -6.37 -15.95
CA ASP A 119 28.99 -6.90 -16.67
C ASP A 119 28.60 -7.32 -18.11
N TYR A 120 27.45 -7.97 -18.27
CA TYR A 120 26.90 -8.32 -19.59
C TYR A 120 26.64 -7.07 -20.45
N VAL A 121 25.99 -6.05 -19.89
CA VAL A 121 25.67 -4.81 -20.60
C VAL A 121 26.94 -4.05 -20.98
N GLN A 122 27.90 -3.92 -20.06
CA GLN A 122 29.19 -3.26 -20.32
C GLN A 122 29.96 -3.97 -21.43
N TYR A 123 30.03 -5.30 -21.40
CA TYR A 123 30.64 -6.09 -22.46
C TYR A 123 29.97 -5.86 -23.83
N MET A 124 28.64 -5.91 -23.88
CA MET A 124 27.90 -5.70 -25.13
C MET A 124 28.14 -4.32 -25.72
N ILE A 125 28.17 -3.28 -24.88
CA ILE A 125 28.42 -1.90 -25.32
C ILE A 125 29.88 -1.71 -25.73
N LYS A 126 30.84 -2.30 -25.02
CA LYS A 126 32.27 -2.21 -25.35
C LYS A 126 32.58 -2.79 -26.73
N ASN A 127 32.00 -3.94 -27.07
CA ASN A 127 32.31 -4.64 -28.31
C ASN A 127 31.44 -4.20 -29.50
N HIS A 128 30.14 -3.98 -29.29
CA HIS A 128 29.17 -3.75 -30.37
C HIS A 128 28.58 -2.33 -30.38
N GLY A 129 28.92 -1.48 -29.40
CA GLY A 129 28.44 -0.10 -29.33
C GLY A 129 26.91 0.00 -29.23
N GLU A 130 26.26 0.52 -30.27
CA GLU A 130 24.79 0.62 -30.37
C GLU A 130 24.16 -0.38 -31.35
N ASN A 131 24.95 -1.34 -31.87
CA ASN A 131 24.49 -2.33 -32.85
C ASN A 131 23.78 -3.51 -32.17
N TYR A 132 22.52 -3.33 -31.78
CA TYR A 132 21.74 -4.38 -31.10
C TYR A 132 21.54 -5.67 -31.91
N LYS A 133 21.64 -5.61 -33.24
CA LYS A 133 21.57 -6.80 -34.10
C LYS A 133 22.81 -7.68 -33.97
N GLU A 134 23.98 -7.06 -33.78
CA GLU A 134 25.25 -7.76 -33.59
C GLU A 134 25.36 -8.29 -32.17
N MET A 135 24.94 -7.51 -31.18
CA MET A 135 24.82 -7.98 -29.78
C MET A 135 23.97 -9.24 -29.64
N ALA A 136 22.91 -9.37 -30.45
CA ALA A 136 22.05 -10.55 -30.42
C ALA A 136 22.73 -11.81 -31.00
N ARG A 137 23.71 -11.63 -31.89
CA ARG A 137 24.49 -12.70 -32.52
C ARG A 137 25.77 -13.03 -31.75
N ASP A 138 26.11 -12.23 -30.74
CA ASP A 138 27.30 -12.42 -29.93
C ASP A 138 27.23 -13.69 -29.08
N GLU A 139 28.36 -14.37 -28.90
CA GLU A 139 28.46 -15.62 -28.14
C GLU A 139 28.07 -15.46 -26.67
N LYS A 140 28.33 -14.30 -26.08
CA LYS A 140 27.99 -13.97 -24.69
C LYS A 140 26.48 -13.82 -24.49
N ASN A 141 25.70 -13.69 -25.57
CA ASN A 141 24.24 -13.76 -25.53
C ASN A 141 23.72 -15.21 -25.37
N TYR A 142 24.13 -15.87 -24.28
CA TYR A 142 23.82 -17.27 -24.01
C TYR A 142 22.31 -17.57 -24.01
N TYR A 143 21.51 -16.65 -23.46
CA TYR A 143 20.04 -16.79 -23.38
C TYR A 143 19.32 -16.37 -24.67
N GLN A 144 20.07 -16.06 -25.73
CA GLN A 144 19.53 -15.73 -27.05
C GLN A 144 18.54 -14.55 -26.98
N ASP A 145 18.87 -13.51 -26.20
CA ASP A 145 18.04 -12.32 -26.11
C ASP A 145 17.88 -11.67 -27.49
N THR A 146 16.65 -11.27 -27.79
CA THR A 146 16.35 -10.49 -28.99
C THR A 146 16.98 -9.10 -28.90
N PRO A 147 17.29 -8.44 -30.04
CA PRO A 147 17.83 -7.08 -30.05
C PRO A 147 17.04 -6.08 -29.18
N LYS A 148 15.71 -6.24 -29.13
CA LYS A 148 14.82 -5.39 -28.33
C LYS A 148 14.95 -5.66 -26.82
N GLN A 149 15.16 -6.92 -26.42
CA GLN A 149 15.42 -7.29 -25.03
C GLN A 149 16.78 -6.77 -24.57
N ILE A 150 17.82 -6.89 -25.40
CA ILE A 150 19.15 -6.35 -25.12
C ILE A 150 19.09 -4.84 -24.94
N LYS A 151 18.40 -4.13 -25.87
CA LYS A 151 18.15 -2.69 -25.72
C LYS A 151 17.45 -2.35 -24.41
N ARG A 152 16.48 -3.16 -23.99
CA ARG A 152 15.78 -2.96 -22.72
C ARG A 152 16.72 -3.16 -21.53
N LYS A 153 17.59 -4.18 -21.54
CA LYS A 153 18.60 -4.41 -20.50
C LYS A 153 19.58 -3.24 -20.38
N ILE A 154 20.04 -2.73 -21.51
CA ILE A 154 20.89 -1.53 -21.58
C ILE A 154 20.16 -0.30 -21.01
N ASN A 155 18.90 -0.08 -21.40
CA ASN A 155 18.12 1.05 -20.87
C ASN A 155 17.84 0.93 -19.37
N VAL A 156 17.66 -0.29 -18.86
CA VAL A 156 17.55 -0.54 -17.43
C VAL A 156 18.84 -0.11 -16.74
N TYR A 157 20.02 -0.54 -17.23
CA TYR A 157 21.30 -0.07 -16.69
C TYR A 157 21.44 1.46 -16.70
N LYS A 158 21.14 2.13 -17.82
CA LYS A 158 21.17 3.60 -17.94
C LYS A 158 20.28 4.31 -16.91
N ASN A 159 19.10 3.75 -16.63
CA ASN A 159 18.14 4.35 -15.71
C ASN A 159 18.53 4.16 -14.24
N PHE A 160 19.17 3.03 -13.91
CA PHE A 160 19.59 2.75 -12.54
C PHE A 160 20.89 3.46 -12.17
N TYR A 161 21.87 3.51 -13.09
CA TYR A 161 23.19 4.07 -12.85
C TYR A 161 23.58 5.07 -13.95
N PRO A 162 22.95 6.25 -14.01
CA PRO A 162 23.20 7.23 -15.07
C PRO A 162 24.61 7.81 -15.01
N GLU A 163 25.17 8.01 -13.81
CA GLU A 163 26.53 8.55 -13.66
C GLU A 163 27.59 7.49 -14.03
N GLU A 164 27.49 6.26 -13.52
CA GLU A 164 28.40 5.17 -13.89
C GLU A 164 28.37 4.89 -15.40
N TYR A 165 27.19 5.00 -16.02
CA TYR A 165 27.07 4.87 -17.47
C TYR A 165 27.79 5.98 -18.22
N LYS A 166 27.68 7.25 -17.79
CA LYS A 166 28.40 8.37 -18.42
C LYS A 166 29.91 8.16 -18.32
N ASP A 167 30.41 7.82 -17.14
CA ASP A 167 31.83 7.59 -16.89
C ASP A 167 32.36 6.45 -17.79
N PHE A 168 31.61 5.35 -17.90
CA PHE A 168 31.93 4.25 -18.79
C PHE A 168 31.97 4.65 -20.27
N ILE A 169 31.04 5.49 -20.74
CA ILE A 169 31.08 5.98 -22.12
C ILE A 169 32.27 6.93 -22.34
N VAL A 170 32.64 7.74 -21.35
CA VAL A 170 33.84 8.59 -21.42
C VAL A 170 35.11 7.73 -21.50
N SER A 171 35.23 6.69 -20.68
CA SER A 171 36.39 5.80 -20.71
C SER A 171 36.50 5.05 -22.04
N LEU A 172 35.38 4.58 -22.60
CA LEU A 172 35.38 3.95 -23.93
C LEU A 172 35.84 4.90 -25.04
N LYS A 173 35.46 6.18 -24.97
CA LYS A 173 35.94 7.16 -25.95
C LYS A 173 37.45 7.41 -25.83
N GLN A 174 37.99 7.41 -24.61
CA GLN A 174 39.42 7.56 -24.38
C GLN A 174 40.20 6.35 -24.91
N GLU A 175 39.77 5.13 -24.62
CA GLU A 175 40.40 3.89 -25.14
C GLU A 175 40.45 3.88 -26.68
N ASN A 176 39.36 4.29 -27.35
CA ASN A 176 39.32 4.34 -28.81
C ASN A 176 40.24 5.41 -29.43
N MET A 177 40.57 6.48 -28.69
CA MET A 177 41.49 7.53 -29.14
C MET A 177 42.96 7.17 -28.93
N GLU A 178 43.28 6.33 -27.94
CA GLU A 178 44.66 5.89 -27.64
C GLU A 178 45.16 4.78 -28.57
N VAL A 179 44.24 4.08 -29.25
CA VAL A 179 44.55 2.95 -30.15
C VAL A 179 44.75 3.40 -31.62
N GLN A 180 44.50 4.67 -31.93
CA GLN A 180 44.75 5.28 -33.25
C GLN A 180 46.10 6.00 -33.31
#